data_AF-A0A964UA89-F1
#
_entry.id   AF-A0A964UA89-F1
#
_cell.length_a   1.000
_cell.length_b   1.000
_cell.length_c   1.000
_cell.angle_alpha   90.00
_cell.angle_beta   90.00
_cell.angle_gamma   90.00
#
_symmetry.space_group_name_H-M   'P 1'
#
loop_
_entity.id
_entity.type
_entity.pdbx_description
1 polymer ?
#
loop_
_entity_poly.entity_id
_entity_poly.type
_entity_poly.pdbx_seq_one_letter_code
_entity_poly.pdbx_strand_id
1 'polypeptide(L)'
;MANSAAPWAARNWHELEQAEFARTLTDRLNRLALEDRFDAIVIAADPETLGQMRESYHDGLLERLVAEIDKNYTHAPIPEIERRLRDHAVKA
;
A
#
# COMPACT_ATOMS: atom_id res chain seq x y z
N MET A 1 17.82 -39.44 -7.68
CA MET A 1 17.78 -38.42 -6.60
C MET A 1 18.44 -37.15 -7.12
N ALA A 2 17.92 -35.98 -6.72
CA ALA A 2 18.31 -34.60 -7.07
C ALA A 2 17.63 -33.97 -8.32
N ASN A 3 16.39 -33.52 -8.16
CA ASN A 3 15.79 -32.49 -9.01
C ASN A 3 16.22 -31.12 -8.46
N SER A 4 17.16 -30.46 -9.14
CA SER A 4 17.61 -29.11 -8.81
C SER A 4 16.64 -28.09 -9.42
N ALA A 5 15.48 -27.91 -8.80
CA ALA A 5 14.57 -26.82 -9.16
C ALA A 5 15.20 -25.48 -8.70
N ALA A 6 15.49 -24.61 -9.67
CA ALA A 6 16.25 -23.39 -9.43
C ALA A 6 15.39 -22.30 -8.71
N PRO A 7 15.87 -21.71 -7.60
CA PRO A 7 15.09 -20.79 -6.76
C PRO A 7 14.93 -19.34 -7.28
N TRP A 8 15.26 -19.05 -8.54
CA TRP A 8 15.32 -17.66 -9.04
C TRP A 8 14.08 -17.21 -9.84
N ALA A 9 13.16 -18.10 -10.19
CA ALA A 9 11.98 -17.76 -10.98
C ALA A 9 10.81 -17.13 -10.17
N ALA A 10 10.87 -17.19 -8.83
CA ALA A 10 9.80 -16.69 -7.96
C ALA A 10 9.80 -15.15 -7.79
N ARG A 11 10.93 -14.47 -8.04
CA ARG A 11 11.03 -13.01 -7.86
C ARG A 11 10.19 -12.23 -8.87
N ASN A 12 10.14 -12.68 -10.12
CA ASN A 12 9.58 -11.86 -11.20
C ASN A 12 8.04 -11.85 -11.21
N TRP A 13 7.38 -12.94 -10.80
CA TRP A 13 5.91 -12.99 -10.77
C TRP A 13 5.33 -12.12 -9.66
N HIS A 14 5.98 -12.14 -8.49
CA HIS A 14 5.53 -11.38 -7.34
C HIS A 14 5.67 -9.87 -7.59
N GLU A 15 6.81 -9.40 -8.13
CA GLU A 15 7.04 -7.99 -8.44
C GLU A 15 6.04 -7.43 -9.48
N LEU A 16 5.72 -8.20 -10.54
CA LEU A 16 4.73 -7.80 -11.54
C LEU A 16 3.30 -7.76 -10.99
N GLU A 17 2.90 -8.74 -10.17
CA GLU A 17 1.59 -8.73 -9.49
C GLU A 17 1.50 -7.59 -8.49
N GLN A 18 2.56 -7.30 -7.74
CA GLN A 18 2.60 -6.20 -6.77
C GLN A 18 2.41 -4.85 -7.46
N ALA A 19 3.02 -4.65 -8.64
CA ALA A 19 2.90 -3.39 -9.36
C ALA A 19 1.51 -3.15 -9.95
N GLU A 20 0.92 -4.18 -10.58
CA GLU A 20 -0.47 -4.08 -11.04
C GLU A 20 -1.45 -3.93 -9.88
N PHE A 21 -1.18 -4.58 -8.74
CA PHE A 21 -1.96 -4.44 -7.52
C PHE A 21 -1.90 -3.02 -6.96
N ALA A 22 -0.69 -2.44 -6.84
CA ALA A 22 -0.48 -1.08 -6.37
C ALA A 22 -1.23 -0.05 -7.23
N ARG A 23 -1.14 -0.20 -8.56
CA ARG A 23 -1.86 0.65 -9.51
C ARG A 23 -3.37 0.53 -9.37
N THR A 24 -3.89 -0.70 -9.37
CA THR A 24 -5.34 -0.95 -9.24
C THR A 24 -5.89 -0.44 -7.90
N LEU A 25 -5.12 -0.61 -6.82
CA LEU A 25 -5.48 -0.10 -5.50
C LEU A 25 -5.52 1.43 -5.51
N THR A 26 -4.52 2.07 -6.11
CA THR A 26 -4.43 3.53 -6.23
C THR A 26 -5.59 4.10 -7.03
N ASP A 27 -5.92 3.51 -8.18
CA ASP A 27 -7.06 3.93 -9.00
C ASP A 27 -8.38 3.84 -8.24
N ARG A 28 -8.56 2.75 -7.46
CA ARG A 28 -9.74 2.58 -6.63
C ARG A 28 -9.80 3.64 -5.52
N LEU A 29 -8.69 3.93 -4.86
CA LEU A 29 -8.61 4.95 -3.83
C LEU A 29 -8.87 6.35 -4.40
N ASN A 30 -8.28 6.67 -5.55
CA ASN A 30 -8.52 7.92 -6.28
C ASN A 30 -10.00 8.10 -6.59
N ARG A 31 -10.68 7.08 -7.11
CA ARG A 31 -12.12 7.15 -7.38
C ARG A 31 -12.93 7.37 -6.10
N LEU A 32 -12.62 6.65 -5.02
CA LEU A 32 -13.33 6.80 -3.76
C LEU A 32 -13.08 8.18 -3.09
N ALA A 33 -11.89 8.74 -3.29
CA ALA A 33 -11.55 10.10 -2.86
C ALA A 33 -12.34 11.15 -3.67
N LEU A 34 -12.50 10.96 -4.98
CA LEU A 34 -13.33 11.84 -5.82
C LEU A 34 -14.83 11.73 -5.50
N GLU A 35 -15.29 10.57 -5.02
CA GLU A 35 -16.67 10.33 -4.59
C GLU A 35 -16.98 10.83 -3.17
N ASP A 36 -16.03 11.52 -2.53
CA ASP A 36 -16.18 12.04 -1.17
C ASP A 36 -16.48 10.96 -0.11
N ARG A 37 -16.04 9.72 -0.34
CA ARG A 37 -16.40 8.56 0.50
C ARG A 37 -15.58 8.42 1.78
N PHE A 38 -14.45 9.12 1.87
CA PHE A 38 -13.53 9.04 3.02
C PHE A 38 -13.04 10.43 3.39
N ASP A 39 -13.19 10.85 4.64
CA ASP A 39 -12.62 12.12 5.11
C ASP A 39 -11.10 12.04 5.33
N ALA A 40 -10.59 10.84 5.65
CA ALA A 40 -9.20 10.60 5.97
C ALA A 40 -8.78 9.18 5.52
N ILE A 41 -7.61 9.07 4.89
CA ILE A 41 -7.04 7.82 4.40
C ILE A 41 -5.61 7.68 4.95
N VAL A 42 -5.26 6.46 5.39
CA VAL A 42 -3.89 6.08 5.73
C VAL A 42 -3.51 4.88 4.88
N ILE A 43 -2.36 4.96 4.21
CA ILE A 43 -1.85 3.88 3.37
C ILE A 43 -0.62 3.28 4.05
N ALA A 44 -0.65 1.97 4.28
CA ALA A 44 0.46 1.23 4.85
C ALA A 44 0.90 0.11 3.90
N ALA A 45 2.11 0.24 3.36
CA ALA A 45 2.70 -0.72 2.43
C ALA A 45 4.24 -0.67 2.54
N ASP A 46 4.92 -1.60 1.88
CA ASP A 46 6.37 -1.53 1.72
C ASP A 46 6.80 -0.30 0.89
N PRO A 47 8.07 0.14 1.02
CA PRO A 47 8.55 1.35 0.33
C PRO A 47 8.45 1.30 -1.18
N GLU A 48 8.57 0.12 -1.79
CA GLU A 48 8.52 -0.07 -3.24
C GLU A 48 7.09 0.16 -3.74
N THR A 49 6.12 -0.49 -3.11
CA THR A 49 4.69 -0.31 -3.37
C THR A 49 4.27 1.15 -3.17
N LEU A 50 4.66 1.78 -2.06
CA LEU A 50 4.36 3.21 -1.83
C LEU A 50 4.99 4.11 -2.89
N GLY A 51 6.19 3.78 -3.36
CA GLY A 51 6.86 4.49 -4.46
C GLY A 51 6.00 4.48 -5.72
N GLN A 52 5.50 3.31 -6.11
CA GLN A 52 4.65 3.15 -7.31
C GLN A 52 3.28 3.81 -7.15
N MET A 53 2.66 3.70 -5.97
CA MET A 53 1.38 4.35 -5.69
C MET A 53 1.49 5.88 -5.78
N ARG A 54 2.60 6.46 -5.28
CA ARG A 54 2.86 7.91 -5.34
C ARG A 54 2.91 8.47 -6.75
N GLU A 55 3.37 7.69 -7.73
CA GLU A 55 3.36 8.12 -9.14
C GLU A 55 1.94 8.24 -9.71
N SER A 56 0.97 7.55 -9.11
CA SER A 56 -0.43 7.47 -9.56
C SER A 56 -1.42 8.17 -8.64
N TYR A 57 -0.97 8.87 -7.59
CA TYR A 57 -1.86 9.59 -6.68
C TYR A 57 -2.51 10.79 -7.36
N HIS A 58 -3.82 10.91 -7.20
CA HIS A 58 -4.57 12.08 -7.61
C HIS A 58 -4.61 13.12 -6.49
N ASP A 59 -4.73 14.41 -6.82
CA ASP A 59 -4.78 15.50 -5.83
C ASP A 59 -5.86 15.30 -4.76
N GLY A 60 -7.07 14.87 -5.15
CA GLY A 60 -8.15 14.58 -4.21
C GLY A 60 -7.86 13.42 -3.24
N LEU A 61 -6.98 12.49 -3.61
CA LEU A 61 -6.48 11.46 -2.71
C LEU A 61 -5.43 12.04 -1.76
N LEU A 62 -4.50 12.86 -2.28
CA LEU A 62 -3.46 13.52 -1.48
C LEU A 62 -4.03 14.45 -0.42
N GLU A 63 -5.11 15.17 -0.71
CA GLU A 63 -5.81 16.03 0.26
C GLU A 63 -6.40 15.23 1.43
N ARG A 64 -6.78 13.97 1.21
CA ARG A 64 -7.34 13.07 2.22
C ARG A 64 -6.29 12.17 2.86
N LEU A 65 -5.07 12.11 2.30
CA LEU A 65 -4.00 11.23 2.74
C LEU A 65 -3.36 11.79 4.01
N VAL A 66 -3.77 11.26 5.16
CA VAL A 66 -3.31 11.72 6.47
C VAL A 66 -1.92 11.18 6.79
N ALA A 67 -1.63 9.94 6.39
CA ALA A 67 -0.33 9.32 6.64
C ALA A 67 0.01 8.24 5.62
N GLU A 68 1.31 8.08 5.39
CA GLU A 68 1.90 6.95 4.67
C GLU A 68 2.83 6.21 5.62
N ILE A 69 2.68 4.89 5.71
CA ILE A 69 3.50 4.07 6.59
C ILE A 69 4.23 3.04 5.74
N ASP A 70 5.55 3.09 5.75
CA ASP A 70 6.47 2.20 5.06
C ASP A 70 6.60 0.82 5.74
N LYS A 71 5.49 0.31 6.27
CA LYS A 71 5.44 -0.99 6.96
C LYS A 71 4.31 -1.82 6.40
N ASN A 72 4.66 -3.05 6.05
CA ASN A 72 3.68 -4.07 5.69
C ASN A 72 3.00 -4.62 6.96
N TYR A 73 1.71 -4.31 7.13
CA TYR A 73 0.88 -4.80 8.24
C TYR A 73 -0.01 -6.00 7.88
N THR A 74 0.20 -6.64 6.73
CA THR A 74 -0.65 -7.75 6.25
C THR A 74 -0.69 -8.94 7.22
N HIS A 75 0.32 -9.08 8.09
CA HIS A 75 0.38 -10.12 9.12
C HIS A 75 -0.05 -9.66 10.53
N ALA A 76 -0.39 -8.38 10.72
CA ALA A 76 -0.79 -7.85 12.01
C ALA A 76 -2.33 -7.94 12.20
N PRO A 77 -2.82 -8.32 13.38
CA PRO A 77 -4.25 -8.27 13.67
C PRO A 77 -4.72 -6.81 13.74
N ILE A 78 -5.98 -6.54 13.34
CA ILE A 78 -6.57 -5.18 13.29
C ILE A 78 -6.28 -4.33 14.54
N PRO A 79 -6.41 -4.83 15.79
CA PRO A 79 -6.15 -4.03 16.98
C PRO A 79 -4.68 -3.57 17.10
N GLU A 80 -3.76 -4.34 16.55
CA GLU A 80 -2.34 -3.98 16.51
C GLU A 80 -2.06 -2.96 15.41
N ILE A 81 -2.78 -3.02 14.28
CA ILE A 81 -2.74 -1.99 13.26
C ILE A 81 -3.21 -0.66 13.84
N GLU A 82 -4.34 -0.64 14.56
CA GLU A 82 -4.86 0.57 15.22
C GLU A 82 -3.88 1.16 16.22
N ARG A 83 -3.25 0.31 17.05
CA ARG A 83 -2.22 0.77 18.00
C ARG A 83 -1.03 1.41 17.28
N ARG A 84 -0.52 0.76 16.24
CA ARG A 84 0.62 1.27 15.46
C ARG A 84 0.25 2.52 14.66
N LEU A 85 -0.96 2.59 14.13
CA LEU A 85 -1.48 3.79 13.44
C LEU A 85 -1.54 4.97 14.40
N ARG A 86 -1.99 4.78 15.64
CA ARG A 86 -2.02 5.83 16.66
C ARG A 86 -0.63 6.41 16.95
N ASP A 87 0.40 5.57 16.93
CA ASP A 87 1.79 5.99 17.14
C ASP A 87 2.38 6.74 15.93
N HIS A 88 1.86 6.50 14.73
CA HIS A 88 2.35 7.07 13.46
C HIS A 88 1.48 8.20 12.88
N ALA A 89 0.24 8.38 13.36
CA ALA A 89 -0.67 9.44 12.95
C ALA A 89 -0.25 10.78 13.55
N VAL A 90 0.83 11.35 13.02
CA VAL A 90 1.21 12.74 13.26
C VAL A 90 1.55 13.37 11.92
N LYS A 91 0.52 13.86 11.24
CA LYS A 91 0.64 15.15 10.54
C LYS A 91 -0.21 16.13 11.35
N ALA A 92 0.49 17.03 12.03
CA ALA A 92 -0.08 18.26 12.57
C ALA A 92 -0.39 19.24 11.43
#